data_AF-A0A8T5B7D0-F1
#
_entry.id   AF-A0A8T5B7D0-F1
#
_cell.length_a   1.000
_cell.length_b   1.000
_cell.length_c   1.000
_cell.angle_alpha   90.00
_cell.angle_beta   90.00
_cell.angle_gamma   90.00
#
_symmetry.space_group_name_H-M   'P 1'
#
loop_
_entity.id
_entity.type
_entity.pdbx_description
1 polymer ?
#
loop_
_entity_poly.entity_id
_entity_poly.type
_entity_poly.pdbx_seq_one_letter_code
_entity_poly.pdbx_strand_id
1 'polypeptide(L)'
;MNGRYKRTVALGGTFDHLHKGHKSLIRKALQLGDRLIIGLSSDEYLSRWRKDHSVNGYEKRLEKLKSFLSELNVFDRVTIVPLDDPFGPSASDSAISVLVVTADTLKRALEINKIRISKGLPPLQIYVCNFILADDGAPISSTRIRKGQIDGEGHILEVNQ
;
A
#
# COMPACT_ATOMS: atom_id res chain seq x y z
N MET A 1 5.68 16.58 -31.19
CA MET A 1 5.10 16.93 -29.88
C MET A 1 4.87 15.62 -29.10
N ASN A 2 5.80 15.19 -28.26
CA ASN A 2 5.64 13.92 -27.52
C ASN A 2 5.14 14.19 -26.11
N GLY A 3 3.84 14.46 -25.98
CA GLY A 3 3.14 14.44 -24.71
C GLY A 3 3.07 13.01 -24.18
N ARG A 4 4.15 12.56 -23.54
CA ARG A 4 4.22 11.26 -22.87
C ARG A 4 3.14 11.27 -21.79
N TYR A 5 2.05 10.53 -21.98
CA TYR A 5 0.96 10.43 -21.01
C TYR A 5 1.55 10.11 -19.63
N LYS A 6 1.36 11.00 -18.65
CA LYS A 6 1.81 10.77 -17.27
C LYS A 6 1.06 9.56 -16.72
N ARG A 7 1.76 8.45 -16.52
CA ARG A 7 1.16 7.22 -15.96
C ARG A 7 1.02 7.39 -14.45
N THR A 8 -0.22 7.49 -13.97
CA THR A 8 -0.51 7.52 -12.53
C THR A 8 -0.76 6.10 -12.02
N VAL A 9 -0.01 5.73 -10.99
CA VAL A 9 -0.08 4.45 -10.28
C VAL A 9 -0.74 4.69 -8.93
N ALA A 10 -1.56 3.76 -8.49
CA ALA A 10 -2.12 3.75 -7.15
C ALA A 10 -1.72 2.49 -6.38
N LEU A 11 -1.60 2.63 -5.07
CA LEU A 11 -1.56 1.52 -4.12
C LEU A 11 -2.22 1.97 -2.82
N GLY A 12 -2.77 1.01 -2.07
CA GLY A 12 -3.45 1.29 -0.81
C GLY A 12 -3.02 0.32 0.28
N GLY A 13 -2.98 0.79 1.52
CA GLY A 13 -2.61 -0.03 2.65
C GLY A 13 -2.73 0.66 4.00
N THR A 14 -2.62 -0.13 5.05
CA THR A 14 -2.55 0.40 6.42
C THR A 14 -1.16 0.96 6.73
N PHE A 15 -0.09 0.35 6.20
CA PHE A 15 1.31 0.75 6.44
C PHE A 15 1.70 0.79 7.92
N ASP A 16 1.08 -0.05 8.75
CA ASP A 16 1.46 -0.24 10.13
C ASP A 16 2.83 -0.95 10.23
N HIS A 17 3.70 -0.52 11.16
CA HIS A 17 5.09 -0.98 11.24
C HIS A 17 5.76 -1.05 9.86
N LEU A 18 6.01 0.09 9.22
CA LEU A 18 6.50 0.19 7.84
C LEU A 18 7.75 -0.68 7.57
N HIS A 19 7.51 -1.90 7.13
CA HIS A 19 8.52 -2.95 6.96
C HIS A 19 8.98 -3.11 5.51
N LYS A 20 10.01 -3.94 5.29
CA LYS A 20 10.63 -4.21 3.99
C LYS A 20 9.63 -4.57 2.88
N GLY A 21 8.61 -5.36 3.20
CA GLY A 21 7.48 -5.65 2.31
C GLY A 21 6.77 -4.39 1.77
N HIS A 22 6.36 -3.47 2.65
CA HIS A 22 5.74 -2.20 2.25
C HIS A 22 6.71 -1.34 1.41
N LYS A 23 7.96 -1.23 1.86
CA LYS A 23 9.00 -0.46 1.16
C LYS A 23 9.22 -0.98 -0.27
N SER A 24 9.24 -2.30 -0.46
CA SER A 24 9.35 -2.96 -1.76
C SER A 24 8.14 -2.65 -2.66
N LEU A 25 6.92 -2.73 -2.11
CA LEU A 25 5.69 -2.42 -2.83
C LEU A 25 5.68 -0.97 -3.35
N ILE A 26 6.04 -0.01 -2.49
CA ILE A 26 6.12 1.42 -2.83
C ILE A 26 7.17 1.66 -3.91
N ARG A 27 8.39 1.10 -3.76
CA ARG A 27 9.45 1.20 -4.77
C ARG A 27 9.00 0.65 -6.12
N LYS A 28 8.32 -0.49 -6.12
CA LYS A 28 7.81 -1.07 -7.36
C LYS A 28 6.78 -0.16 -8.03
N ALA A 29 5.87 0.44 -7.26
CA ALA A 29 4.90 1.37 -7.80
C ALA A 29 5.53 2.64 -8.39
N LEU A 30 6.56 3.19 -7.75
CA LEU A 30 7.33 4.33 -8.26
C LEU A 30 8.05 4.03 -9.59
N GLN A 31 8.41 2.77 -9.84
CA GLN A 31 9.00 2.33 -11.11
C GLN A 31 7.96 2.18 -12.23
N LEU A 32 6.68 1.97 -11.88
CA LEU A 32 5.63 1.64 -12.85
C LEU A 32 4.98 2.87 -13.49
N GLY A 33 5.20 4.08 -12.97
CA GLY A 33 4.63 5.30 -13.57
C GLY A 33 5.22 6.59 -13.02
N ASP A 34 4.83 7.71 -13.62
CA ASP A 34 5.39 9.04 -13.36
C ASP A 34 4.87 9.65 -12.05
N ARG A 35 3.64 9.30 -11.64
CA ARG A 35 3.03 9.73 -10.38
C ARG A 35 2.54 8.53 -9.58
N LEU A 36 2.60 8.63 -8.25
CA LEU A 36 2.12 7.62 -7.32
C LEU A 36 1.11 8.23 -6.35
N ILE A 37 -0.06 7.61 -6.25
CA ILE A 37 -1.05 7.87 -5.21
C ILE A 37 -0.97 6.75 -4.18
N ILE A 38 -0.71 7.09 -2.92
CA ILE A 38 -0.70 6.15 -1.80
C ILE A 38 -1.92 6.40 -0.94
N GLY A 39 -2.84 5.45 -0.92
CA GLY A 39 -3.96 5.45 0.00
C GLY A 39 -3.56 4.89 1.37
N LEU A 40 -3.63 5.72 2.40
CA LEU A 40 -3.35 5.35 3.79
C LEU A 40 -4.68 5.17 4.54
N SER A 41 -4.97 3.96 5.03
CA SER A 41 -6.20 3.69 5.79
C SER A 41 -6.36 4.64 6.98
N SER A 42 -7.52 5.29 7.12
CA SER A 42 -7.87 6.11 8.29
C SER A 42 -8.11 5.26 9.53
N ASP A 43 -8.04 5.87 10.70
CA ASP A 43 -8.31 5.15 11.96
C ASP A 43 -9.80 4.78 12.06
N GLU A 44 -10.68 5.64 11.54
CA GLU A 44 -12.12 5.40 11.40
C GLU A 44 -12.40 4.17 10.55
N TYR A 45 -11.75 4.03 9.39
CA TYR A 45 -11.90 2.84 8.56
C TYR A 45 -11.43 1.59 9.27
N LEU A 46 -10.27 1.64 9.93
CA LEU A 46 -9.69 0.50 10.64
C LEU A 46 -10.56 0.05 11.83
N SER A 47 -11.18 1.00 12.54
CA SER A 47 -12.05 0.73 13.69
C SER A 47 -13.23 -0.19 13.35
N ARG A 48 -13.75 -0.10 12.11
CA ARG A 48 -14.88 -0.92 11.63
C ARG A 48 -14.54 -2.41 11.52
N TRP A 49 -13.25 -2.73 11.37
CA TRP A 49 -12.80 -4.10 11.13
C TRP A 49 -12.27 -4.80 12.39
N ARG A 50 -12.52 -4.23 13.58
CA ARG A 50 -12.08 -4.78 14.88
C ARG A 50 -10.63 -5.30 14.84
N LYS A 51 -9.73 -4.55 14.21
CA LYS A 51 -8.32 -4.78 14.44
C LYS A 51 -8.02 -4.18 15.80
N ASP A 52 -7.88 -5.08 16.76
CA ASP A 52 -7.09 -4.97 17.98
C ASP A 52 -6.35 -3.63 18.11
N HIS A 53 -6.43 -2.98 19.27
CA HIS A 53 -5.88 -1.65 19.60
C HIS A 53 -4.34 -1.54 19.45
N SER A 54 -3.71 -2.53 18.82
CA SER A 54 -2.28 -2.66 18.57
C SER A 54 -1.80 -1.97 17.28
N VAL A 55 -2.70 -1.50 16.39
CA VAL A 55 -2.29 -0.74 15.19
C VAL A 55 -1.94 0.70 15.55
N ASN A 56 -0.83 1.23 15.01
CA ASN A 56 -0.45 2.62 15.23
C ASN A 56 -1.49 3.59 14.62
N GLY A 57 -1.75 4.72 15.27
CA GLY A 57 -2.66 5.76 14.75
C GLY A 57 -2.21 6.34 13.42
N TYR A 58 -3.14 6.95 12.68
CA TYR A 58 -2.96 7.47 11.32
C TYR A 58 -1.75 8.39 11.22
N GLU A 59 -1.62 9.37 12.10
CA GLU A 59 -0.52 10.34 12.07
C GLU A 59 0.85 9.67 12.22
N LYS A 60 0.98 8.68 13.11
CA LYS A 60 2.23 7.95 13.30
C LYS A 60 2.60 7.12 12.07
N ARG A 61 1.61 6.50 11.42
CA ARG A 61 1.80 5.75 10.15
C ARG A 61 2.16 6.69 9.01
N LEU A 62 1.50 7.86 8.94
CA LEU A 62 1.77 8.91 7.97
C LEU A 62 3.19 9.46 8.12
N GLU A 63 3.64 9.73 9.34
CA GLU A 63 5.00 10.20 9.64
C GLU A 63 6.05 9.20 9.14
N LYS A 64 5.90 7.91 9.48
CA LYS A 64 6.83 6.87 9.01
C LYS A 64 6.83 6.71 7.50
N LEU A 65 5.66 6.79 6.86
CA LEU A 65 5.55 6.78 5.41
C LEU A 65 6.25 7.99 4.79
N LYS A 66 6.02 9.19 5.33
CA LYS A 66 6.67 10.43 4.88
C LYS A 66 8.19 10.37 5.03
N SER A 67 8.70 9.89 6.17
CA SER A 67 10.14 9.69 6.39
C SER A 67 10.75 8.82 5.27
N PHE A 68 10.15 7.67 4.99
CA PHE A 68 10.62 6.78 3.95
C PHE A 68 10.56 7.39 2.55
N LEU A 69 9.50 8.14 2.22
CA LEU A 69 9.41 8.84 0.94
C LEU A 69 10.44 9.97 0.81
N SER A 70 10.80 10.61 1.93
CA SER A 70 11.88 11.59 2.01
C SER A 70 13.23 10.96 1.67
N GLU A 71 13.52 9.80 2.26
CA GLU A 71 14.76 9.03 2.01
C GLU A 71 14.91 8.66 0.52
N LEU A 72 13.80 8.50 -0.21
CA LEU A 72 13.81 8.22 -1.64
C LEU A 72 13.86 9.49 -2.52
N ASN A 73 13.68 10.68 -1.94
CA ASN A 73 13.58 11.95 -2.65
C ASN A 73 12.52 11.94 -3.79
N VAL A 74 11.29 11.49 -3.48
CA VAL A 74 10.19 11.30 -4.46
C VAL A 74 8.90 12.07 -4.14
N PHE A 75 8.94 13.00 -3.18
CA PHE A 75 7.73 13.72 -2.76
C PHE A 75 7.04 14.52 -3.87
N ASP A 76 7.81 14.98 -4.86
CA ASP A 76 7.32 15.67 -6.06
C ASP A 76 6.40 14.77 -6.92
N ARG A 77 6.55 13.45 -6.80
CA ARG A 77 5.80 12.45 -7.56
C ARG A 77 4.72 11.73 -6.76
N VAL A 78 4.69 11.90 -5.44
CA VAL A 78 3.83 11.12 -4.54
C VAL A 78 2.74 11.99 -3.92
N THR A 79 1.51 11.50 -3.95
CA THR A 79 0.39 12.07 -3.20
C THR A 79 -0.14 11.03 -2.23
N ILE A 80 -0.21 11.38 -0.95
CA ILE A 80 -0.80 10.51 0.08
C ILE A 80 -2.24 10.97 0.31
N VAL A 81 -3.18 10.02 0.30
CA VAL A 81 -4.60 10.29 0.55
C VAL A 81 -5.12 9.40 1.68
N PRO A 82 -5.95 9.91 2.61
CA PRO A 82 -6.62 9.06 3.56
C PRO A 82 -7.62 8.13 2.85
N LEU A 83 -7.80 6.92 3.36
CA LEU A 83 -8.79 5.96 2.89
C LEU A 83 -9.78 5.62 3.99
N ASP A 84 -11.02 6.10 3.82
CA ASP A 84 -12.16 5.83 4.69
C ASP A 84 -13.01 4.63 4.21
N ASP A 85 -12.65 4.07 3.05
CA ASP A 85 -13.31 2.95 2.40
C ASP A 85 -12.28 2.05 1.66
N PRO A 86 -12.68 0.83 1.24
CA PRO A 86 -11.76 -0.13 0.59
C PRO A 86 -11.30 0.24 -0.82
N PHE A 87 -11.91 1.22 -1.48
CA PHE A 87 -11.73 1.52 -2.90
C PHE A 87 -10.93 2.81 -3.12
N GLY A 88 -11.22 3.84 -2.35
CA GLY A 88 -10.57 5.14 -2.45
C GLY A 88 -10.66 5.77 -3.85
N PRO A 89 -9.69 6.61 -4.26
CA PRO A 89 -9.72 7.25 -5.57
C PRO A 89 -9.61 6.26 -6.73
N SER A 90 -9.13 5.04 -6.51
CA SER A 90 -8.94 4.03 -7.57
C SER A 90 -10.24 3.69 -8.30
N ALA A 91 -11.40 3.81 -7.65
CA ALA A 91 -12.69 3.49 -8.24
C ALA A 91 -13.35 4.64 -9.04
N SER A 92 -12.81 5.86 -8.99
CA SER A 92 -13.44 7.05 -9.59
C SER A 92 -12.47 7.98 -10.33
N ASP A 93 -11.19 8.01 -9.94
CA ASP A 93 -10.19 8.85 -10.58
C ASP A 93 -9.78 8.25 -11.93
N SER A 94 -10.05 9.01 -13.00
CA SER A 94 -9.74 8.64 -14.38
C SER A 94 -8.26 8.79 -14.73
N ALA A 95 -7.48 9.55 -13.95
CA ALA A 95 -6.05 9.69 -14.15
C ALA A 95 -5.27 8.44 -13.72
N ILE A 96 -5.82 7.64 -12.80
CA ILE A 96 -5.22 6.38 -12.35
C ILE A 96 -5.38 5.34 -13.46
N SER A 97 -4.26 4.71 -13.82
CA SER A 97 -4.19 3.70 -14.89
C SER A 97 -3.65 2.35 -14.42
N VAL A 98 -2.90 2.32 -13.31
CA VAL A 98 -2.30 1.11 -12.74
C VAL A 98 -2.65 1.02 -11.26
N LEU A 99 -3.04 -0.17 -10.80
CA LEU A 99 -3.23 -0.48 -9.38
C LEU A 99 -2.25 -1.58 -8.96
N VAL A 100 -1.38 -1.26 -8.02
CA VAL A 100 -0.40 -2.20 -7.47
C VAL A 100 -0.96 -2.84 -6.21
N VAL A 101 -0.98 -4.17 -6.17
CA VAL A 101 -1.55 -4.98 -5.09
C VAL A 101 -0.65 -6.16 -4.72
N THR A 102 -0.94 -6.81 -3.60
CA THR A 102 -0.43 -8.15 -3.27
C THR A 102 -1.53 -9.19 -3.50
N ALA A 103 -1.22 -10.47 -3.32
CA ALA A 103 -2.22 -11.53 -3.42
C ALA A 103 -3.44 -11.28 -2.52
N ASP A 104 -3.24 -10.77 -1.29
CA ASP A 104 -4.32 -10.49 -0.32
C ASP A 104 -5.31 -9.42 -0.80
N THR A 105 -4.87 -8.49 -1.64
CA THR A 105 -5.69 -7.36 -2.12
C THR A 105 -6.13 -7.50 -3.57
N LEU A 106 -5.78 -8.61 -4.25
CA LEU A 106 -6.18 -8.88 -5.63
C LEU A 106 -7.71 -8.90 -5.80
N LYS A 107 -8.44 -9.57 -4.89
CA LYS A 107 -9.91 -9.61 -4.96
C LYS A 107 -10.52 -8.21 -4.97
N ARG A 108 -10.00 -7.31 -4.12
CA ARG A 108 -10.43 -5.90 -4.05
C ARG A 108 -10.09 -5.13 -5.34
N ALA A 109 -8.93 -5.38 -5.94
CA ALA A 109 -8.57 -4.76 -7.22
C ALA A 109 -9.54 -5.17 -8.34
N LEU A 110 -9.96 -6.43 -8.37
CA LEU A 110 -10.96 -6.91 -9.33
C LEU A 110 -12.33 -6.26 -9.09
N GLU A 111 -12.74 -6.08 -7.82
CA GLU A 111 -13.95 -5.34 -7.46
C GLU A 111 -13.89 -3.87 -7.90
N ILE A 112 -12.74 -3.20 -7.73
CA ILE A 112 -12.52 -1.84 -8.21
C ILE A 112 -12.75 -1.76 -9.73
N ASN A 113 -12.22 -2.71 -10.50
CA ASN A 113 -12.43 -2.74 -11.95
C ASN A 113 -13.91 -2.94 -12.32
N LYS A 114 -14.66 -3.75 -11.59
CA LYS A 114 -16.12 -3.88 -11.80
C LYS A 114 -16.83 -2.54 -11.56
N ILE A 115 -16.49 -1.83 -10.48
CA ILE A 115 -17.05 -0.51 -10.17
C ILE A 115 -16.70 0.50 -11.27
N ARG A 116 -15.45 0.52 -11.74
CA ARG A 116 -15.01 1.43 -12.81
C ARG A 116 -15.80 1.19 -14.10
N ILE A 117 -15.94 -0.07 -14.51
CA ILE A 117 -16.71 -0.44 -15.71
C ILE A 117 -18.18 0.02 -15.58
N SER A 118 -18.81 -0.19 -14.42
CA SER A 118 -20.19 0.28 -14.18
C SER A 118 -20.34 1.81 -14.23
N LYS A 119 -19.24 2.55 -14.04
CA LYS A 119 -19.18 4.02 -14.11
C LYS A 119 -18.66 4.54 -15.45
N GLY A 120 -18.47 3.67 -16.45
CA GLY A 120 -17.93 4.05 -17.76
C GLY A 120 -16.43 4.39 -17.77
N LEU A 121 -15.69 4.01 -16.73
CA LEU A 121 -14.24 4.20 -16.65
C LEU A 121 -13.48 2.98 -17.19
N PRO A 122 -12.31 3.19 -17.83
CA PRO A 122 -11.47 2.07 -18.26
C PRO A 122 -10.97 1.27 -17.04
N PRO A 123 -10.88 -0.07 -17.14
CA PRO A 123 -10.32 -0.88 -16.08
C PRO A 123 -8.85 -0.52 -15.84
N LEU A 124 -8.41 -0.60 -14.60
CA LEU A 124 -7.02 -0.45 -14.20
C LEU A 124 -6.21 -1.67 -14.62
N GLN A 125 -4.98 -1.43 -15.09
CA GLN A 125 -3.97 -2.49 -15.16
C GLN A 125 -3.59 -2.90 -13.73
N ILE A 126 -3.88 -4.15 -13.36
CA ILE A 126 -3.53 -4.67 -12.03
C ILE A 126 -2.13 -5.26 -12.08
N TYR A 127 -1.25 -4.77 -11.21
CA TYR A 127 0.10 -5.32 -11.02
C TYR A 127 0.16 -6.02 -9.67
N VAL A 128 0.36 -7.35 -9.67
CA VAL A 128 0.45 -8.15 -8.44
C VAL A 128 1.91 -8.34 -8.05
N CYS A 129 2.26 -7.89 -6.85
CA CYS A 129 3.57 -8.08 -6.25
C CYS A 129 3.57 -9.31 -5.33
N ASN A 130 4.65 -10.09 -5.39
CA ASN A 130 4.91 -11.16 -4.44
C ASN A 130 5.23 -10.59 -3.05
N PHE A 131 4.96 -11.37 -2.01
CA PHE A 131 5.38 -11.04 -0.66
C PHE A 131 6.91 -11.11 -0.53
N ILE A 132 7.45 -10.23 0.32
CA ILE A 132 8.82 -10.36 0.81
C ILE A 132 8.78 -11.31 2.01
N LEU A 133 9.64 -12.33 1.99
CA LEU A 133 9.73 -13.35 3.02
C LEU A 133 10.71 -12.92 4.12
N ALA A 134 10.42 -13.34 5.35
CA ALA A 134 11.32 -13.29 6.49
C ALA A 134 12.34 -14.45 6.42
N ASP A 135 13.28 -14.49 7.36
CA ASP A 135 14.35 -15.50 7.41
C ASP A 135 13.81 -16.93 7.56
N ASP A 136 12.60 -17.10 8.11
CA ASP A 136 11.91 -18.39 8.24
C ASP A 136 11.10 -18.79 6.99
N GLY A 137 11.19 -18.03 5.90
CA GLY A 137 10.49 -18.30 4.65
C GLY A 137 9.00 -17.92 4.65
N ALA A 138 8.45 -17.42 5.77
CA ALA A 138 7.08 -16.92 5.82
C ALA A 138 7.01 -15.41 5.47
N PRO A 139 5.90 -14.89 4.93
CA PRO A 139 5.77 -13.47 4.61
C PRO A 139 6.03 -12.54 5.79
N ILE A 140 6.72 -11.42 5.55
CA ILE A 140 6.83 -10.31 6.50
C ILE A 140 5.45 -9.64 6.61
N SER A 141 4.97 -9.46 7.84
CA SER A 141 3.73 -8.72 8.09
C SER A 141 3.78 -7.93 9.40
N SER A 142 3.07 -6.81 9.46
CA SER A 142 2.95 -6.00 10.68
C SER A 142 2.44 -6.81 11.87
N THR A 143 1.61 -7.83 11.65
CA THR A 143 1.12 -8.70 12.73
C THR A 143 2.25 -9.49 13.38
N ARG A 144 3.19 -10.02 12.60
CA ARG A 144 4.34 -10.74 13.15
C ARG A 144 5.30 -9.81 13.89
N ILE A 145 5.46 -8.59 13.39
CA ILE A 145 6.26 -7.54 14.05
C ILE A 145 5.63 -7.14 15.39
N ARG A 146 4.31 -6.90 15.43
CA ARG A 146 3.59 -6.59 16.68
C ARG A 146 3.69 -7.71 17.72
N LYS A 147 3.72 -8.96 17.27
CA LYS A 147 3.91 -10.14 18.13
C LYS A 147 5.37 -10.37 18.53
N GLY A 148 6.31 -9.52 18.10
CA GLY A 148 7.73 -9.68 18.39
C GLY A 148 8.36 -10.92 17.77
N GLN A 149 7.76 -11.47 16.71
CA GLN A 149 8.27 -12.69 16.04
C GLN A 149 9.39 -12.36 15.04
N ILE A 150 9.31 -11.19 14.41
CA ILE A 150 10.29 -10.68 13.46
C ILE A 150 10.45 -9.17 13.62
N ASP A 151 11.57 -8.62 13.15
CA ASP A 151 11.72 -7.18 12.96
C ASP A 151 11.15 -6.69 11.62
N GLY A 152 11.33 -5.40 11.34
CA GLY A 152 10.85 -4.77 10.10
C GLY A 152 11.60 -5.19 8.83
N GLU A 153 12.75 -5.83 8.94
CA GLU A 153 13.56 -6.31 7.82
C GLU A 153 13.36 -7.82 7.54
N GLY A 154 12.72 -8.52 8.47
CA GLY A 154 12.36 -9.94 8.36
C GLY A 154 13.23 -10.87 9.20
N HIS A 155 14.08 -10.31 10.08
CA HIS A 155 14.91 -11.11 10.97
C HIS A 155 14.07 -11.69 12.10
N ILE A 156 14.25 -12.97 12.39
CA ILE A 156 13.57 -13.65 13.50
C ILE A 156 14.10 -13.07 14.81
N LEU A 157 13.17 -12.60 15.63
CA LEU A 157 13.47 -12.18 16.98
C LEU A 157 13.17 -13.41 17.84
N GLU A 158 14.21 -14.10 18.29
CA GLU A 158 14.07 -15.31 19.11
C GLU A 158 13.11 -15.02 20.29
N VAL A 159 12.02 -15.79 20.36
CA VAL A 159 11.22 -15.86 21.56
C VAL A 159 12.00 -16.81 22.47
N ASN A 160 12.76 -16.27 23.43
CA ASN A 160 13.26 -17.09 24.53
C ASN A 160 12.08 -17.87 25.11
N GLN A 161 12.22 -19.20 25.14
CA GLN A 161 11.25 -20.15 25.68
C GLN A 161 10.87 -19.81 27.11
#